data_AF-A0A699H2F2-F1
#
_entry.id   AF-A0A699H2F2-F1
#
_cell.length_a   1.000
_cell.length_b   1.000
_cell.length_c   1.000
_cell.angle_alpha   90.00
_cell.angle_beta   90.00
_cell.angle_gamma   90.00
#
_symmetry.space_group_name_H-M   'P 1'
#
loop_
_entity.id
_entity.type
_entity.pdbx_description
1 polymer ?
#
loop_
_entity_poly.entity_id
_entity_poly.type
_entity_poly.pdbx_seq_one_letter_code
_entity_poly.pdbx_strand_id
1 'polypeptide(L)'
;MGGRVKVWNSLGEVQVYGMVSGEERSTWNYWRIVYGVLREKKKFFAAKRTTEKRNKPPTKAQQRSIMSTYLENMDGWKPRALKNKSFAEIKELLDKAMARINNFVDFRTELVEESTKKDKTEI
;
A
#
# COMPACT_ATOMS: atom_id res chain seq x y z
N MET A 1 -36.14 -40.82 8.22
CA MET A 1 -36.03 -39.53 8.93
C MET A 1 -35.64 -38.45 7.93
N GLY A 2 -36.58 -37.61 7.48
CA GLY A 2 -36.33 -36.56 6.49
C GLY A 2 -36.26 -35.18 7.15
N GLY A 3 -35.11 -34.52 7.06
CA GLY A 3 -34.89 -33.17 7.59
C GLY A 3 -35.26 -32.08 6.58
N ARG A 4 -35.82 -30.97 7.08
CA ARG A 4 -36.17 -29.77 6.29
C ARG A 4 -34.89 -29.01 5.91
N VAL A 5 -34.62 -28.84 4.61
CA VAL A 5 -33.49 -28.02 4.13
C VAL A 5 -34.04 -26.69 3.63
N LYS A 6 -33.49 -25.57 4.13
CA LYS A 6 -33.80 -24.23 3.62
C LYS A 6 -32.94 -23.96 2.39
N VAL A 7 -33.57 -23.71 1.25
CA VAL A 7 -32.90 -23.36 -0.01
C VAL A 7 -33.15 -21.87 -0.29
N TRP A 8 -32.09 -21.15 -0.66
CA TRP A 8 -32.15 -19.74 -1.04
C TRP A 8 -32.30 -19.65 -2.57
N ASN A 9 -33.31 -18.90 -3.05
CA ASN A 9 -33.45 -18.63 -4.47
C ASN A 9 -32.63 -17.39 -4.90
N SER A 10 -32.53 -17.16 -6.22
CA SER A 10 -31.79 -16.04 -6.82
C SER A 10 -32.33 -14.65 -6.44
N LEU A 11 -33.50 -14.58 -5.79
CA LEU A 11 -34.16 -13.36 -5.31
C LEU A 11 -33.95 -13.14 -3.80
N GLY A 12 -33.24 -14.03 -3.10
CA GLY A 12 -33.00 -13.92 -1.66
C GLY A 12 -34.16 -14.39 -0.78
N GLU A 13 -35.19 -15.03 -1.36
CA GLU A 13 -36.32 -15.57 -0.61
C GLU A 13 -36.02 -17.00 -0.13
N VAL A 14 -36.44 -17.29 1.11
CA VAL A 14 -36.40 -18.64 1.68
C VAL A 14 -37.64 -19.39 1.25
N GLN A 15 -37.50 -20.28 0.28
CA GLN A 15 -38.56 -21.23 -0.07
C GLN A 15 -38.41 -22.50 0.80
N VAL A 16 -39.44 -22.81 1.60
CA VAL A 16 -39.54 -24.09 2.33
C VAL A 16 -40.34 -25.04 1.47
N TYR A 17 -39.68 -25.94 0.74
CA TYR A 17 -40.35 -27.04 0.03
C TYR A 17 -39.71 -28.38 0.36
N GLY A 18 -40.54 -29.32 0.83
CA GLY A 18 -40.49 -30.77 0.58
C GLY A 18 -39.25 -31.59 0.99
N MET A 19 -39.44 -32.91 1.10
CA MET A 19 -38.31 -33.86 1.15
C MET A 19 -37.62 -33.87 -0.22
N VAL A 20 -36.46 -33.24 -0.31
CA VAL A 20 -35.58 -33.29 -1.49
C VAL A 20 -34.96 -34.69 -1.59
N SER A 21 -35.01 -35.30 -2.78
CA SER A 21 -34.43 -36.64 -3.02
C SER A 21 -32.93 -36.67 -2.70
N GLY A 22 -32.36 -37.86 -2.43
CA GLY A 22 -30.93 -37.99 -2.12
C GLY A 22 -30.02 -37.47 -3.24
N GLU A 23 -30.46 -37.62 -4.48
CA GLU A 23 -29.74 -37.24 -5.69
C GLU A 23 -29.74 -35.72 -5.90
N GLU A 24 -30.88 -35.05 -5.75
CA GLU A 24 -30.95 -33.58 -5.75
C GLU A 24 -30.15 -32.97 -4.59
N ARG A 25 -30.17 -33.57 -3.39
CA ARG A 25 -29.31 -33.12 -2.29
C ARG A 25 -27.83 -33.25 -2.62
N SER A 26 -27.44 -34.30 -3.35
CA SER A 26 -26.06 -34.49 -3.79
C SER A 26 -25.63 -33.41 -4.78
N THR A 27 -26.47 -33.08 -5.76
CA THR A 27 -26.17 -32.02 -6.75
C THR A 27 -26.09 -30.63 -6.11
N TRP A 28 -26.99 -30.28 -5.19
CA TRP A 28 -26.92 -29.03 -4.43
C TRP A 28 -25.66 -28.95 -3.54
N ASN A 29 -25.27 -30.06 -2.90
CA ASN A 29 -24.01 -30.14 -2.15
C ASN A 29 -22.80 -29.90 -3.05
N TYR A 30 -22.78 -30.55 -4.21
CA TYR A 30 -21.73 -30.40 -5.20
C TYR A 30 -21.59 -28.94 -5.64
N TRP A 31 -22.67 -28.31 -6.08
CA TRP A 31 -22.65 -26.91 -6.49
C TRP A 31 -22.24 -25.98 -5.35
N ARG A 32 -22.71 -26.19 -4.12
CA ARG A 32 -22.30 -25.37 -2.96
C ARG A 32 -20.79 -25.42 -2.75
N ILE A 33 -20.18 -26.60 -2.82
CA ILE A 33 -18.74 -26.78 -2.65
C ILE A 33 -17.99 -26.09 -3.79
N VAL A 34 -18.42 -26.33 -5.04
CA VAL A 34 -17.81 -25.71 -6.23
C VAL A 34 -17.89 -24.18 -6.17
N TYR A 35 -19.06 -23.62 -5.86
CA TYR A 35 -19.24 -22.17 -5.70
C TYR A 35 -18.42 -21.60 -4.54
N GLY A 36 -18.29 -22.34 -3.43
CA GLY A 36 -17.44 -21.96 -2.31
C GLY A 36 -15.97 -21.84 -2.73
N VAL A 37 -15.44 -22.85 -3.42
CA VAL A 37 -14.06 -22.86 -3.94
C VAL A 37 -13.84 -21.74 -4.95
N LEU A 38 -14.79 -21.50 -5.86
CA LEU A 38 -14.69 -20.43 -6.85
C LEU A 38 -14.67 -19.04 -6.19
N ARG A 39 -15.47 -18.83 -5.14
CA ARG A 39 -15.50 -17.58 -4.37
C ARG A 39 -14.15 -17.31 -3.71
N GLU A 40 -13.57 -18.30 -3.06
CA GLU A 40 -12.25 -18.16 -2.42
C GLU A 40 -11.13 -17.94 -3.44
N LYS A 41 -11.16 -18.64 -4.58
CA LYS A 41 -10.22 -18.37 -5.69
C LYS A 41 -10.32 -16.93 -6.18
N LYS A 42 -11.53 -16.39 -6.39
CA LYS A 42 -11.72 -14.98 -6.79
C LYS A 42 -11.09 -14.01 -5.80
N LYS A 43 -11.28 -14.22 -4.49
CA LYS A 43 -10.67 -13.39 -3.44
C LYS A 43 -9.15 -13.47 -3.46
N PHE A 44 -8.60 -14.68 -3.59
CA PHE A 44 -7.15 -14.89 -3.66
C PHE A 44 -6.51 -14.15 -4.85
N PHE A 45 -7.11 -14.24 -6.05
CA PHE A 45 -6.60 -13.53 -7.22
C PHE A 45 -6.76 -12.00 -7.10
N ALA A 46 -7.84 -11.54 -6.48
CA ALA A 46 -8.02 -10.11 -6.19
C ALA A 46 -6.95 -9.58 -5.22
N ALA A 47 -6.63 -10.34 -4.17
CA ALA A 47 -5.56 -10.02 -3.23
C ALA A 47 -4.19 -10.00 -3.93
N LYS A 48 -3.87 -11.04 -4.71
CA LYS A 48 -2.62 -11.10 -5.50
C LYS A 48 -2.43 -9.90 -6.43
N ARG A 49 -3.47 -9.51 -7.18
CA ARG A 49 -3.41 -8.32 -8.05
C ARG A 49 -3.18 -7.05 -7.25
N THR A 50 -3.73 -6.95 -6.04
CA THR A 50 -3.54 -5.78 -5.17
C THR A 50 -2.12 -5.70 -4.65
N THR A 51 -1.55 -6.84 -4.20
CA THR A 51 -0.14 -6.91 -3.77
C THR A 51 0.80 -6.62 -4.93
N GLU A 52 0.53 -7.16 -6.12
CA GLU A 52 1.34 -6.92 -7.31
C GLU A 52 1.33 -5.43 -7.73
N LYS A 53 0.15 -4.79 -7.70
CA LYS A 53 0.04 -3.34 -7.97
C LYS A 53 0.82 -2.49 -6.98
N ARG A 54 0.86 -2.86 -5.69
CA ARG A 54 1.61 -2.14 -4.64
C ARG A 54 3.12 -2.31 -4.77
N ASN A 55 3.56 -3.50 -5.17
CA ASN A 55 4.98 -3.82 -5.33
C ASN A 55 5.56 -3.30 -6.66
N LYS A 56 4.74 -2.66 -7.50
CA LYS A 56 5.20 -2.11 -8.77
C LYS A 56 6.14 -0.93 -8.49
N PRO A 57 7.35 -0.92 -9.07
CA PRO A 57 8.26 0.20 -8.90
C PRO A 57 7.59 1.49 -9.41
N PRO A 58 7.85 2.64 -8.77
CA PRO A 58 7.35 3.92 -9.23
C PRO A 58 7.78 4.18 -10.67
N THR A 59 6.86 4.66 -11.49
CA THR A 59 7.15 5.09 -12.87
C THR A 59 8.05 6.32 -12.86
N LYS A 60 8.78 6.57 -13.96
CA LYS A 60 9.65 7.76 -14.10
C LYS A 60 8.91 9.08 -13.82
N ALA A 61 7.64 9.18 -14.21
CA ALA A 61 6.81 10.35 -13.92
C ALA A 61 6.47 10.50 -12.43
N GLN A 62 6.14 9.38 -11.75
CA GLN A 62 5.92 9.38 -10.30
C GLN A 62 7.20 9.72 -9.54
N GLN A 63 8.34 9.14 -9.92
CA GLN A 63 9.65 9.48 -9.35
C GLN A 63 9.93 10.98 -9.51
N ARG A 64 9.72 11.54 -10.72
CA ARG A 64 9.90 12.97 -10.97
C ARG A 64 9.02 13.83 -10.06
N SER A 65 7.75 13.45 -9.88
CA SER A 65 6.84 14.16 -8.99
C SER A 65 7.34 14.15 -7.55
N ILE A 66 7.76 12.99 -7.04
CA ILE A 66 8.28 12.83 -5.68
C ILE A 66 9.53 13.70 -5.48
N MET A 67 10.49 13.65 -6.41
CA MET A 67 11.69 14.47 -6.34
C MET A 67 11.37 15.97 -6.41
N SER A 68 10.41 16.36 -7.25
CA SER A 68 10.03 17.77 -7.38
C SER A 68 9.39 18.30 -6.11
N THR A 69 8.48 17.54 -5.51
CA THR A 69 7.87 17.89 -4.21
C THR A 69 8.92 18.02 -3.11
N TYR A 70 9.93 17.16 -3.12
CA TYR A 70 11.03 17.27 -2.16
C TYR A 70 11.83 18.56 -2.33
N LEU A 71 12.19 18.90 -3.56
CA LEU A 71 12.92 20.13 -3.89
C LEU A 71 12.09 21.39 -3.60
N GLU A 72 10.78 21.33 -3.77
CA GLU A 72 9.84 22.40 -3.38
C GLU A 72 9.90 22.65 -1.87
N ASN A 73 9.96 21.59 -1.06
CA ASN A 73 9.93 21.69 0.41
C ASN A 73 11.31 22.02 1.01
N MET A 74 12.38 21.40 0.51
CA MET A 74 13.72 21.54 1.12
C MET A 74 14.49 22.76 0.62
N ASP A 75 14.46 22.98 -0.70
CA ASP A 75 15.24 24.04 -1.36
C ASP A 75 14.36 25.21 -1.81
N GLY A 76 13.04 25.15 -1.62
CA GLY A 76 12.12 26.23 -1.97
C GLY A 76 11.95 26.41 -3.49
N TRP A 77 12.19 25.37 -4.29
CA TRP A 77 12.03 25.46 -5.74
C TRP A 77 10.59 25.74 -6.13
N LYS A 78 10.38 26.60 -7.13
CA LYS A 78 9.03 26.85 -7.68
C LYS A 78 8.63 25.70 -8.62
N PRO A 79 7.39 25.17 -8.53
CA PRO A 79 6.93 24.07 -9.40
C PRO A 79 7.09 24.36 -10.90
N ARG A 80 6.87 25.62 -11.31
CA ARG A 80 7.05 26.06 -12.70
C ARG A 80 8.50 25.92 -13.21
N ALA A 81 9.48 26.11 -12.34
CA ALA A 81 10.89 25.97 -12.69
C ALA A 81 11.28 24.49 -12.86
N LEU A 82 10.75 23.60 -12.02
CA LEU A 82 11.02 22.16 -12.09
C LEU A 82 10.31 21.49 -13.27
N LYS A 83 9.12 21.96 -13.66
CA LYS A 83 8.37 21.42 -14.81
C LYS A 83 9.12 21.54 -16.13
N ASN A 84 9.92 22.59 -16.32
CA ASN A 84 10.70 22.82 -17.54
C ASN A 84 12.05 22.08 -17.55
N LYS A 85 12.48 21.48 -16.43
CA LYS A 85 13.74 20.74 -16.31
C LYS A 85 13.59 19.28 -16.70
N SER A 86 14.65 18.73 -17.28
CA SER A 86 14.77 17.30 -17.54
C SER A 86 14.82 16.48 -16.24
N PHE A 87 14.56 15.19 -16.35
CA PHE A 87 14.66 14.28 -15.20
C PHE A 87 16.09 14.19 -14.63
N ALA A 88 17.11 14.27 -15.49
CA ALA A 88 18.51 14.22 -15.08
C ALA A 88 18.88 15.45 -14.22
N GLU A 89 18.48 16.65 -14.66
CA GLU A 89 18.71 17.88 -13.90
C GLU A 89 17.98 17.86 -12.54
N ILE A 90 16.75 17.35 -12.50
CA ILE A 90 16.00 17.21 -11.23
C ILE A 90 16.72 16.25 -10.29
N LYS A 91 17.27 15.14 -10.82
CA LYS A 91 18.03 14.18 -10.03
C LYS A 91 19.30 14.81 -9.46
N GLU A 92 20.06 15.56 -10.25
CA GLU A 92 21.26 16.26 -9.77
C GLU A 92 20.96 17.29 -8.67
N LEU A 93 19.85 18.03 -8.79
CA LEU A 93 19.41 18.95 -7.75
C LEU A 93 19.07 18.22 -6.45
N LEU A 94 18.39 17.07 -6.57
CA LEU A 94 18.08 16.24 -5.41
C LEU A 94 19.34 15.72 -4.73
N ASP A 95 20.31 15.21 -5.50
CA ASP A 95 21.56 14.68 -4.95
C ASP A 95 22.33 15.77 -4.18
N LYS A 96 22.32 17.02 -4.69
CA LYS A 96 22.88 18.19 -3.99
C LYS A 96 22.12 18.51 -2.70
N ALA A 97 20.78 18.49 -2.72
CA ALA A 97 19.96 18.71 -1.53
C ALA A 97 20.22 17.63 -0.47
N MET A 98 20.31 16.36 -0.87
CA MET A 98 20.63 15.24 0.01
C MET A 98 22.04 15.36 0.62
N ALA A 99 23.03 15.79 -0.16
CA ALA A 99 24.38 16.03 0.36
C ALA A 99 24.40 17.13 1.43
N ARG A 100 23.60 18.20 1.27
CA ARG A 100 23.47 19.25 2.30
C ARG A 100 22.88 18.71 3.61
N ILE A 101 21.91 17.81 3.53
CA ILE A 101 21.25 17.21 4.71
C ILE A 101 22.19 16.24 5.41
N ASN A 102 22.94 15.44 4.67
CA ASN A 102 23.91 14.52 5.26
C ASN A 102 25.04 15.26 6.01
N ASN A 103 25.40 16.46 5.54
CA ASN A 103 26.38 17.33 6.20
C ASN A 103 25.75 18.26 7.26
N PHE A 104 24.43 18.19 7.47
CA PHE A 104 23.77 19.02 8.45
C PHE A 104 24.02 18.47 9.86
N VAL A 105 24.87 19.17 10.61
CA VAL A 105 25.08 18.92 12.04
C VAL A 105 24.02 19.71 12.81
N ASP A 106 23.25 19.02 13.65
CA ASP A 106 22.23 19.68 14.47
C ASP A 106 22.91 20.55 15.53
N PHE A 107 22.55 21.82 15.61
CA PHE A 107 23.06 22.76 16.62
C PHE A 107 22.92 22.23 18.07
N ARG A 108 21.92 21.37 18.33
CA ARG A 108 21.78 20.73 19.65
C ARG A 108 22.94 19.78 19.98
N THR A 109 23.51 19.11 18.98
CA THR A 109 24.64 18.20 19.18
C THR A 109 25.91 18.96 19.56
N GLU A 110 26.14 20.12 18.95
CA GLU A 110 27.27 21.01 19.31
C GLU A 110 27.12 21.58 20.73
N LEU A 111 25.91 22.02 21.12
CA LEU A 111 25.61 22.54 22.46
C LEU A 111 25.81 21.49 23.58
N VAL A 112 25.43 20.23 23.33
CA VAL A 112 25.62 19.14 24.30
C VAL A 112 27.11 18.78 24.44
N GLU A 113 27.87 18.76 23.34
CA GLU A 113 29.32 18.59 23.43
C GLU A 113 30.02 19.72 24.18
N GLU A 114 29.58 20.97 23.98
CA GLU A 114 30.20 22.12 24.63
C GLU A 114 29.88 22.18 26.14
N SER A 115 28.63 21.88 26.52
CA SER A 115 28.22 21.80 27.94
C SER A 115 28.96 20.68 28.68
N THR A 116 29.06 19.49 28.09
CA THR A 116 29.78 18.36 28.72
C THR A 116 31.29 18.56 28.82
N LYS A 117 31.89 19.45 28.02
CA LYS A 117 33.30 19.85 28.16
C LYS A 117 33.50 20.82 29.33
N LYS A 118 32.58 21.77 29.56
CA LYS A 118 32.65 22.70 30.69
C LYS A 118 32.55 21.99 32.04
N ASP A 119 31.63 21.02 32.16
CA ASP A 119 31.42 20.27 33.39
C ASP A 119 32.62 19.38 33.80
N LYS A 120 33.51 19.02 32.86
CA LYS A 120 34.71 18.22 33.14
C LYS A 120 35.93 19.03 33.58
N THR A 121 35.90 20.35 33.40
CA THR A 121 37.01 21.25 33.79
C THR A 121 36.85 21.87 35.18
N GLU A 122 35.69 21.71 35.81
CA GLU A 122 35.39 22.24 37.16
C GLU A 122 35.44 21.16 38.27
N ILE A 123 35.99 19.97 37.98
CA ILE A 123 36.24 18.90 38.98
C ILE A 123 37.71 18.86 39.37
#